data_AF-A0AAN7C343-F1
#
_entry.id   AF-A0AAN7C343-F1
#
_cell.length_a   1.000
_cell.length_b   1.000
_cell.length_c   1.000
_cell.angle_alpha   90.00
_cell.angle_beta   90.00
_cell.angle_gamma   90.00
#
_symmetry.space_group_name_H-M   'P 1'
#
loop_
_entity.id
_entity.type
_entity.pdbx_description
1 polymer ?
#
loop_
_entity_poly.entity_id
_entity_poly.type
_entity_poly.pdbx_seq_one_letter_code
_entity_poly.pdbx_strand_id
1 'polypeptide(L)'
;QRLSSPAWRAMLFGPWREARPAHGDWIVSMPEEKPYPTALLLAMIYCRVDLVDPTDMQIGQTEFGFHLASDILVVADKYGLTHVVGPWVPVWINGMKMARSDLRYSLDDLSGPIKAIHVAWEIGSEVQLACFLTDLMAQASPGYLLSVLERVEYWQSKGIPWDLGNFIHGR
;
A
#
# COMPACT_ATOMS: atom_id res chain seq x y z
N GLN A 1 -24.44 4.57 -9.72
CA GLN A 1 -23.98 3.81 -8.55
C GLN A 1 -22.91 2.84 -9.01
N ARG A 2 -21.62 3.19 -8.91
CA ARG A 2 -20.52 2.51 -9.62
C ARG A 2 -19.33 2.10 -8.74
N LEU A 3 -19.51 2.09 -7.42
CA LEU A 3 -18.48 1.71 -6.45
C LEU A 3 -18.95 0.45 -5.74
N SER A 4 -18.91 -0.68 -6.43
CA SER A 4 -19.22 -1.98 -5.84
C SER A 4 -17.94 -2.80 -5.86
N SER A 5 -17.19 -2.80 -4.76
CA SER A 5 -16.17 -3.81 -4.51
C SER A 5 -16.80 -5.21 -4.71
N PRO A 6 -16.30 -6.05 -5.63
CA PRO A 6 -16.79 -7.41 -5.80
C PRO A 6 -16.64 -8.23 -4.52
N ALA A 7 -15.54 -7.98 -3.78
CA ALA A 7 -15.26 -8.61 -2.49
C ALA A 7 -16.32 -8.22 -1.45
N TRP A 8 -16.62 -6.93 -1.27
CA TRP A 8 -17.71 -6.52 -0.37
C TRP A 8 -19.07 -7.01 -0.84
N ARG A 9 -19.34 -7.01 -2.14
CA ARG A 9 -20.61 -7.54 -2.65
C ARG A 9 -20.77 -9.02 -2.32
N ALA A 10 -19.72 -9.81 -2.49
CA ALA A 10 -19.71 -11.20 -2.10
C ALA A 10 -19.87 -11.36 -0.58
N MET A 11 -19.08 -10.63 0.22
CA MET A 11 -19.10 -10.68 1.68
C MET A 11 -20.47 -10.29 2.27
N LEU A 12 -21.05 -9.20 1.79
CA LEU A 12 -22.24 -8.56 2.37
C LEU A 12 -23.56 -9.14 1.86
N PHE A 13 -23.57 -9.75 0.67
CA PHE A 13 -24.79 -10.28 0.04
C PHE A 13 -24.67 -11.73 -0.43
N GLY A 14 -23.55 -12.38 -0.14
CA GLY A 14 -23.32 -13.80 -0.40
C GLY A 14 -23.62 -14.68 0.82
N PRO A 15 -23.07 -15.89 0.87
CA PRO A 15 -23.37 -16.88 1.91
C PRO A 15 -22.51 -16.73 3.19
N TRP A 16 -21.84 -15.59 3.37
CA TRP A 16 -20.89 -15.40 4.46
C TRP A 16 -21.55 -14.92 5.75
N ARG A 17 -20.81 -14.97 6.86
CA ARG A 17 -21.33 -14.58 8.19
C ARG A 17 -21.65 -13.09 8.27
N GLU A 18 -20.93 -12.30 7.47
CA GLU A 18 -21.07 -10.86 7.31
C GLU A 18 -22.28 -10.48 6.47
N ALA A 19 -22.98 -11.45 5.87
CA ALA A 19 -24.11 -11.21 5.00
C ALA A 19 -25.26 -10.53 5.75
N ARG A 20 -26.02 -9.72 5.00
CA ARG A 20 -27.15 -8.97 5.55
C ARG A 20 -28.17 -9.91 6.21
N PRO A 21 -28.53 -9.72 7.50
CA PRO A 21 -29.56 -10.50 8.16
C PRO A 21 -30.95 -10.14 7.60
N ALA A 22 -31.89 -11.08 7.69
CA ALA A 22 -33.27 -10.85 7.27
C ALA A 22 -33.99 -9.79 8.14
N HIS A 23 -33.65 -9.74 9.42
CA HIS A 23 -34.22 -8.82 10.41
C HIS A 23 -33.16 -8.37 11.43
N GLY A 24 -33.35 -7.17 12.00
CA GLY A 24 -32.47 -6.60 13.02
C GLY A 24 -31.33 -5.75 12.47
N ASP A 25 -30.46 -5.30 13.38
CA ASP A 25 -29.29 -4.50 13.04
C ASP A 25 -28.24 -5.33 12.31
N TRP A 26 -27.60 -4.71 11.32
CA TRP A 26 -26.56 -5.36 10.52
C TRP A 26 -25.20 -4.80 10.92
N ILE A 27 -24.52 -5.52 11.81
CA ILE A 27 -23.16 -5.20 12.25
C ILE A 27 -22.20 -6.15 11.53
N VAL A 28 -21.33 -5.58 10.70
CA VAL A 28 -20.30 -6.33 9.97
C VAL A 28 -18.99 -6.22 10.76
N SER A 29 -18.50 -7.36 11.26
CA SER A 29 -17.21 -7.41 11.95
C SER A 29 -16.09 -7.56 10.93
N MET A 30 -15.09 -6.66 11.00
CA MET A 30 -13.89 -6.66 10.15
C MET A 30 -12.66 -6.70 11.06
N PRO A 31 -12.31 -7.87 11.63
CA PRO A 31 -11.31 -7.98 12.69
C PRO A 31 -9.86 -7.92 12.18
N GLU A 32 -9.64 -8.14 10.88
CA GLU A 32 -8.30 -8.18 10.28
C GLU A 32 -7.83 -6.79 9.85
N GLU A 33 -8.76 -5.84 9.74
CA GLU A 33 -8.51 -4.51 9.23
C GLU A 33 -8.11 -3.53 10.33
N LYS A 34 -7.16 -2.66 10.01
CA LYS A 34 -6.88 -1.48 10.83
C LYS A 34 -8.08 -0.51 10.71
N PRO A 35 -8.68 -0.05 11.81
CA PRO A 35 -9.88 0.80 11.74
C PRO A 35 -9.67 2.11 10.98
N TYR A 36 -8.52 2.77 11.19
CA TYR A 36 -8.27 4.10 10.63
C TYR A 36 -8.06 4.10 9.10
N PRO A 37 -7.17 3.27 8.52
CA PRO A 37 -7.04 3.14 7.06
C PRO A 37 -8.36 2.74 6.37
N THR A 38 -9.14 1.84 7.00
CA THR A 38 -10.44 1.42 6.47
C THR A 38 -11.46 2.56 6.48
N ALA A 39 -11.49 3.36 7.54
CA ALA A 39 -12.35 4.54 7.62
C ALA A 39 -12.00 5.58 6.55
N LEU A 40 -10.71 5.83 6.32
CA LEU A 40 -10.26 6.72 5.25
C LEU A 40 -10.61 6.18 3.86
N LEU A 41 -10.40 4.89 3.61
CA LEU A 41 -10.81 4.27 2.34
C LEU A 41 -12.31 4.42 2.11
N LEU A 42 -13.14 4.19 3.13
CA LEU A 42 -14.58 4.42 3.07
C LEU A 42 -14.90 5.90 2.78
N ALA A 43 -14.23 6.85 3.43
CA ALA A 43 -14.40 8.27 3.16
C ALA A 43 -14.06 8.61 1.69
N MET A 44 -13.00 8.01 1.13
CA MET A 44 -12.64 8.16 -0.28
C MET A 44 -13.71 7.60 -1.22
N ILE A 45 -14.26 6.41 -0.92
CA ILE A 45 -15.35 5.79 -1.70
C ILE A 45 -16.59 6.69 -1.71
N TYR A 46 -16.96 7.26 -0.58
CA TYR A 46 -18.14 8.13 -0.48
C TYR A 46 -17.87 9.59 -0.88
N CYS A 47 -16.69 9.89 -1.44
CA CYS A 47 -16.23 11.25 -1.77
C CYS A 47 -16.36 12.24 -0.60
N ARG A 48 -16.24 11.74 0.64
CA ARG A 48 -16.28 12.52 1.88
C ARG A 48 -14.89 13.06 2.21
N VAL A 49 -14.38 13.90 1.31
CA VAL A 49 -13.06 14.55 1.46
C VAL A 49 -12.99 15.45 2.69
N ASP A 50 -14.14 15.87 3.23
CA ASP A 50 -14.27 16.60 4.50
C ASP A 50 -13.82 15.78 5.72
N LEU A 51 -13.82 14.45 5.61
CA LEU A 51 -13.41 13.54 6.68
C LEU A 51 -11.96 13.07 6.56
N VAL A 52 -11.26 13.45 5.48
CA VAL A 52 -9.85 13.13 5.26
C VAL A 52 -9.03 14.36 5.67
N ASP A 53 -8.24 14.25 6.74
CA ASP A 53 -7.35 15.34 7.10
C ASP A 53 -6.31 15.54 5.99
N PRO A 54 -6.14 16.75 5.43
CA PRO A 54 -5.09 17.01 4.45
C PRO A 54 -3.70 16.57 4.92
N THR A 55 -3.41 16.56 6.23
CA THR A 55 -2.12 16.10 6.76
C THR A 55 -1.95 14.58 6.63
N ASP A 56 -3.03 13.80 6.65
CA ASP A 56 -2.97 12.34 6.48
C ASP A 56 -2.50 11.96 5.06
N MET A 57 -2.76 12.82 4.09
CA MET A 57 -2.48 12.58 2.68
C MET A 57 -1.16 13.22 2.23
N GLN A 58 -0.47 13.93 3.13
CA GLN A 58 0.87 14.47 2.92
C GLN A 58 1.93 13.41 3.18
N ILE A 59 2.03 12.43 2.27
CA ILE A 59 3.11 11.44 2.36
C ILE A 59 4.47 12.11 2.17
N GLY A 60 5.49 11.61 2.87
CA GLY A 60 6.85 12.09 2.68
C GLY A 60 7.27 13.28 3.55
N GLN A 61 6.34 13.95 4.24
CA GLN A 61 6.70 14.94 5.27
C GLN A 61 6.88 14.29 6.65
N THR A 62 6.25 13.14 6.86
CA THR A 62 6.34 12.35 8.10
C THR A 62 6.45 10.87 7.77
N GLU A 63 7.08 10.10 8.65
CA GLU A 63 7.11 8.64 8.58
C GLU A 63 5.70 8.04 8.57
N PHE A 64 4.79 8.64 9.35
CA PHE A 64 3.38 8.26 9.43
C PHE A 64 2.68 8.24 8.07
N GLY A 65 2.97 9.21 7.20
CA GLY A 65 2.32 9.33 5.89
C GLY A 65 2.55 8.11 4.98
N PHE A 66 3.77 7.56 4.94
CA PHE A 66 4.05 6.35 4.15
C PHE A 66 3.39 5.10 4.73
N HIS A 67 3.35 4.99 6.06
CA HIS A 67 2.71 3.88 6.73
C HIS A 67 1.21 3.88 6.46
N LEU A 68 0.56 5.04 6.61
CA LEU A 68 -0.86 5.21 6.38
C LEU A 68 -1.23 4.94 4.92
N ALA A 69 -0.51 5.52 3.96
CA ALA A 69 -0.77 5.29 2.54
C ALA A 69 -0.60 3.82 2.15
N SER A 70 0.45 3.15 2.65
CA SER A 70 0.63 1.71 2.44
C SER A 70 -0.52 0.90 3.05
N ASP A 71 -0.95 1.21 4.27
CA ASP A 71 -2.06 0.50 4.90
C ASP A 71 -3.39 0.72 4.15
N ILE A 72 -3.66 1.92 3.64
CA ILE A 72 -4.82 2.21 2.78
C ILE A 72 -4.75 1.37 1.51
N LEU A 73 -3.58 1.30 0.85
CA LEU A 73 -3.39 0.53 -0.37
C LEU A 73 -3.57 -0.98 -0.13
N VAL A 74 -3.09 -1.52 0.99
CA VAL A 74 -3.31 -2.92 1.37
C VAL A 74 -4.80 -3.23 1.52
N VAL A 75 -5.55 -2.37 2.22
CA VAL A 75 -7.00 -2.55 2.37
C VAL A 75 -7.71 -2.37 1.02
N ALA A 76 -7.29 -1.39 0.22
CA ALA A 76 -7.86 -1.15 -1.10
C ALA A 76 -7.62 -2.35 -2.04
N ASP A 77 -6.44 -2.95 -2.04
CA ASP A 77 -6.15 -4.14 -2.86
C ASP A 77 -6.96 -5.35 -2.39
N LYS A 78 -7.04 -5.60 -1.08
CA LYS A 78 -7.88 -6.68 -0.49
C LYS A 78 -9.31 -6.64 -1.02
N TYR A 79 -9.85 -5.44 -1.21
CA TYR A 79 -11.23 -5.24 -1.63
C TYR A 79 -11.40 -4.89 -3.12
N GLY A 80 -10.33 -4.89 -3.92
CA GLY A 80 -10.40 -4.53 -5.35
C GLY A 80 -10.81 -3.07 -5.61
N LEU A 81 -10.37 -2.18 -4.72
CA LEU A 81 -10.72 -0.76 -4.67
C LEU A 81 -9.52 0.17 -4.91
N THR A 82 -8.39 -0.34 -5.42
CA THR A 82 -7.19 0.45 -5.72
C THR A 82 -7.49 1.65 -6.64
N HIS A 83 -8.44 1.52 -7.57
CA HIS A 83 -8.88 2.64 -8.43
C HIS A 83 -9.43 3.85 -7.64
N VAL A 84 -9.91 3.67 -6.41
CA VAL A 84 -10.46 4.75 -5.57
C VAL A 84 -9.37 5.70 -5.08
N VAL A 85 -8.12 5.24 -4.96
CA VAL A 85 -7.02 6.11 -4.51
C VAL A 85 -6.48 7.02 -5.62
N GLY A 86 -6.90 6.82 -6.87
CA GLY A 86 -6.42 7.54 -8.06
C GLY A 86 -6.35 9.08 -7.91
N PRO A 87 -7.37 9.77 -7.37
CA PRO A 87 -7.34 11.22 -7.17
C PRO A 87 -6.20 11.72 -6.27
N TRP A 88 -5.68 10.85 -5.40
CA TRP A 88 -4.64 11.18 -4.41
C TRP A 88 -3.23 10.87 -4.90
N VAL A 89 -3.09 10.05 -5.94
CA VAL A 89 -1.80 9.67 -6.52
C VAL A 89 -0.93 10.88 -6.88
N PRO A 90 -1.43 11.96 -7.50
CA PRO A 90 -0.59 13.13 -7.81
C PRO A 90 -0.05 13.83 -6.55
N VAL A 91 -0.88 13.94 -5.51
CA VAL A 91 -0.49 14.54 -4.21
C VAL A 91 0.59 13.68 -3.57
N TRP A 92 0.39 12.36 -3.61
CA TRP A 92 1.33 11.39 -3.10
C TRP A 92 2.69 11.46 -3.80
N ILE A 93 2.70 11.42 -5.14
CA ILE A 93 3.94 11.55 -5.93
C ILE A 93 4.68 12.85 -5.61
N ASN A 94 3.96 13.96 -5.44
CA ASN A 94 4.58 15.22 -5.06
C ASN A 94 5.22 15.15 -3.67
N GLY A 95 4.52 14.56 -2.70
CA GLY A 95 5.04 14.31 -1.36
C GLY A 95 6.30 13.44 -1.35
N MET A 96 6.33 12.35 -2.14
CA MET A 96 7.50 11.49 -2.30
C MET A 96 8.73 12.24 -2.83
N LYS A 97 8.55 13.12 -3.82
CA LYS A 97 9.65 13.93 -4.36
C LYS A 97 10.26 14.85 -3.30
N MET A 98 9.43 15.41 -2.43
CA MET A 98 9.87 16.27 -1.33
C MET A 98 10.57 15.48 -0.24
N ALA A 99 10.03 14.32 0.14
CA ALA A 99 10.63 13.44 1.15
C ALA A 99 12.08 13.08 0.81
N ARG A 100 12.34 12.79 -0.46
CA ARG A 100 13.62 12.28 -0.93
C ARG A 100 14.80 13.20 -0.62
N SER A 101 14.61 14.53 -0.59
CA SER A 101 15.71 15.44 -0.25
C SER A 101 16.19 15.27 1.20
N ASP A 102 15.35 14.71 2.08
CA ASP A 102 15.55 14.74 3.52
C ASP A 102 15.72 13.33 4.13
N LEU A 103 15.54 12.26 3.34
CA LEU A 103 15.56 10.88 3.82
C LEU A 103 16.99 10.36 4.04
N ARG A 104 17.43 10.35 5.30
CA ARG A 104 18.44 9.40 5.81
C ARG A 104 17.69 8.28 6.52
N TYR A 105 17.76 7.06 6.00
CA TYR A 105 17.14 5.92 6.65
C TYR A 105 18.04 5.44 7.78
N SER A 106 17.43 5.11 8.92
CA SER A 106 18.12 4.27 9.89
C SER A 106 18.13 2.84 9.34
N LEU A 107 19.32 2.23 9.21
CA LEU A 107 19.39 0.81 8.84
C LEU A 107 18.79 -0.12 9.91
N ASP A 108 18.65 0.37 11.14
CA ASP A 108 18.03 -0.36 12.24
C ASP A 108 16.49 -0.39 12.12
N ASP A 109 15.90 0.51 11.32
CA ASP A 109 14.47 0.55 11.04
C ASP A 109 14.17 0.83 9.56
N LEU A 110 13.97 -0.26 8.82
CA LEU A 110 13.62 -0.21 7.41
C LEU A 110 12.11 -0.09 7.15
N SER A 111 11.27 0.05 8.18
CA SER A 111 9.82 0.03 8.02
C SER A 111 9.33 1.19 7.13
N GLY A 112 9.80 2.42 7.38
CA GLY A 112 9.53 3.59 6.55
C GLY A 112 9.92 3.41 5.07
N PRO A 113 11.19 3.12 4.72
CA PRO A 113 11.59 2.92 3.32
C PRO A 113 10.86 1.76 2.64
N ILE A 114 10.59 0.66 3.33
CA ILE A 114 9.79 -0.46 2.78
C ILE A 114 8.37 0.02 2.45
N LYS A 115 7.76 0.84 3.32
CA LYS A 115 6.43 1.40 3.10
C LYS A 115 6.43 2.40 1.93
N ALA A 116 7.48 3.21 1.78
CA ALA A 116 7.64 4.11 0.63
C ALA A 116 7.78 3.34 -0.69
N ILE A 117 8.59 2.27 -0.71
CA ILE A 117 8.72 1.35 -1.86
C ILE A 117 7.38 0.72 -2.21
N HIS A 118 6.64 0.21 -1.21
CA HIS A 118 5.32 -0.38 -1.40
C HIS A 118 4.33 0.63 -1.99
N VAL A 119 4.28 1.86 -1.47
CA VAL A 119 3.41 2.92 -2.03
C VAL A 119 3.79 3.22 -3.47
N ALA A 120 5.08 3.41 -3.77
CA ALA A 120 5.55 3.71 -5.12
C ALA A 120 5.25 2.58 -6.12
N TRP A 121 5.35 1.33 -5.67
CA TRP A 121 4.97 0.14 -6.43
C TRP A 121 3.48 0.13 -6.77
N GLU A 122 2.61 0.21 -5.75
CA GLU A 122 1.16 0.08 -5.91
C GLU A 122 0.52 1.20 -6.76
N ILE A 123 1.08 2.41 -6.72
CA ILE A 123 0.60 3.52 -7.56
C ILE A 123 1.18 3.50 -8.99
N GLY A 124 2.06 2.54 -9.30
CA GLY A 124 2.71 2.41 -10.61
C GLY A 124 3.75 3.49 -10.92
N SER A 125 4.38 4.10 -9.91
CA SER A 125 5.40 5.13 -10.14
C SER A 125 6.80 4.53 -10.26
N GLU A 126 7.18 4.10 -11.47
CA GLU A 126 8.49 3.52 -11.77
C GLU A 126 9.66 4.43 -11.31
N VAL A 127 9.52 5.74 -11.53
CA VAL A 127 10.55 6.71 -11.15
C VAL A 127 10.74 6.75 -9.63
N GLN A 128 9.66 6.86 -8.85
CA GLN A 128 9.78 6.91 -7.39
C GLN A 128 10.26 5.57 -6.82
N LEU A 129 9.78 4.45 -7.39
CA LEU A 129 10.21 3.11 -7.02
C LEU A 129 11.73 2.94 -7.21
N ALA A 130 12.24 3.27 -8.39
CA ALA A 130 13.66 3.20 -8.70
C ALA A 130 14.49 4.11 -7.77
N CYS A 131 13.98 5.30 -7.45
CA CYS A 131 14.63 6.22 -6.51
C CYS A 131 14.75 5.61 -5.12
N PHE A 132 13.66 5.14 -4.52
CA PHE A 132 13.68 4.57 -3.18
C PHE A 132 14.53 3.30 -3.08
N LEU A 133 14.49 2.44 -4.10
CA LEU A 133 15.35 1.27 -4.16
C LEU A 133 16.83 1.67 -4.24
N THR A 134 17.17 2.65 -5.07
CA THR A 134 18.55 3.13 -5.20
C THR A 134 19.05 3.74 -3.89
N ASP A 135 18.23 4.58 -3.26
CA ASP A 135 18.59 5.25 -2.01
C ASP A 135 18.75 4.23 -0.85
N LEU A 136 17.91 3.18 -0.82
CA LEU A 136 18.04 2.07 0.12
C LEU A 136 19.31 1.24 -0.13
N MET A 137 19.60 0.90 -1.40
CA MET A 137 20.80 0.16 -1.78
C MET A 137 22.09 0.95 -1.50
N ALA A 138 22.09 2.27 -1.69
CA ALA A 138 23.24 3.13 -1.42
C ALA A 138 23.58 3.23 0.07
N GLN A 139 22.58 3.05 0.94
CA GLN A 139 22.76 3.07 2.40
C GLN A 139 23.11 1.69 2.96
N ALA A 140 22.75 0.61 2.26
CA ALA A 140 23.15 -0.73 2.64
C ALA A 140 24.67 -0.92 2.54
N SER A 141 25.28 -1.55 3.54
CA SER A 141 26.70 -1.89 3.48
C SER A 141 26.96 -2.90 2.35
N PRO A 142 28.15 -2.88 1.71
CA PRO A 142 28.50 -3.86 0.69
C PRO A 142 28.36 -5.32 1.16
N GLY A 143 28.62 -5.58 2.46
CA GLY A 143 28.42 -6.90 3.06
C GLY A 143 26.96 -7.31 3.17
N TYR A 144 26.04 -6.37 3.44
CA TYR A 144 24.60 -6.64 3.42
C TYR A 144 24.12 -6.98 2.00
N LEU A 145 24.55 -6.21 1.00
CA LEU A 145 24.20 -6.46 -0.41
C LEU A 145 24.69 -7.83 -0.90
N LEU A 146 25.91 -8.24 -0.53
CA LEU A 146 26.42 -9.58 -0.81
C LEU A 146 25.54 -10.67 -0.18
N SER A 147 25.11 -10.50 1.07
CA SER A 147 24.23 -11.48 1.72
C SER A 147 22.84 -11.58 1.07
N VAL A 148 22.33 -10.48 0.49
CA VAL A 148 21.08 -10.49 -0.27
C VAL A 148 21.28 -11.19 -1.61
N LEU A 149 22.38 -10.93 -2.32
CA LEU A 149 22.71 -11.60 -3.58
C LEU A 149 22.91 -13.11 -3.39
N GLU A 150 23.64 -13.53 -2.36
CA GLU A 150 23.79 -14.95 -2.00
C GLU A 150 22.43 -15.61 -1.71
N ARG A 151 21.52 -14.89 -1.06
CA ARG A 151 20.14 -15.36 -0.87
C ARG A 151 19.42 -15.48 -2.22
N VAL A 152 19.46 -14.47 -3.08
CA VAL A 152 18.81 -14.49 -4.40
C VAL A 152 19.31 -15.66 -5.24
N GLU A 153 20.62 -15.87 -5.30
CA GLU A 153 21.24 -17.02 -5.97
C GLU A 153 20.78 -18.36 -5.35
N TYR A 154 20.64 -18.41 -4.03
CA TYR A 154 20.05 -19.55 -3.34
C TYR A 154 18.60 -19.80 -3.78
N TRP A 155 17.74 -18.78 -3.82
CA TRP A 155 16.34 -18.92 -4.27
C TRP A 155 16.25 -19.37 -5.73
N GLN A 156 17.12 -18.85 -6.60
CA GLN A 156 17.26 -19.27 -8.00
C GLN A 156 17.68 -20.74 -8.12
N SER A 157 18.65 -21.18 -7.31
CA SER A 157 19.10 -22.57 -7.26
C SER A 157 17.98 -23.54 -6.81
N LYS A 158 16.99 -23.03 -6.09
CA LYS A 158 15.80 -23.78 -5.65
C LYS A 158 14.66 -23.77 -6.67
N GLY A 159 14.84 -23.15 -7.84
CA GLY A 159 13.82 -23.09 -8.89
C GLY A 159 12.60 -22.26 -8.50
N ILE A 160 12.75 -21.34 -7.54
CA ILE A 160 11.67 -20.46 -7.10
C ILE A 160 11.62 -19.29 -8.10
N PRO A 161 10.53 -19.15 -8.88
CA PRO A 161 10.46 -18.13 -9.92
C PRO A 161 10.41 -16.74 -9.28
N TRP A 162 11.33 -15.85 -9.68
CA TRP A 162 11.42 -14.46 -9.22
C TRP A 162 10.99 -13.46 -10.30
N ASP A 163 10.11 -13.86 -11.21
CA ASP A 163 9.66 -13.01 -12.31
C ASP A 163 8.86 -11.80 -11.80
N LEU A 164 9.52 -10.63 -11.79
CA LEU A 164 8.94 -9.32 -11.50
C LEU A 164 7.95 -8.85 -12.59
N GLY A 165 8.05 -9.37 -13.81
CA GLY A 165 7.23 -9.00 -14.97
C GLY A 165 5.82 -9.59 -14.94
N ASN A 166 5.66 -10.81 -14.43
CA ASN A 166 4.35 -11.46 -14.29
C ASN A 166 3.45 -10.85 -13.20
N PHE A 167 4.00 -10.01 -12.31
CA PHE A 167 3.21 -9.33 -11.28
C PHE A 167 2.63 -7.98 -11.76
N ILE A 168 3.27 -7.33 -12.73
CA ILE A 168 2.89 -5.99 -13.22
C ILE A 168 1.92 -6.08 -14.41
N HIS A 169 2.00 -7.12 -15.24
CA HIS A 169 1.21 -7.23 -16.48
C HIS A 169 0.06 -8.26 -16.40
N GLY A 170 -0.25 -8.74 -15.19
CA GLY A 170 -1.22 -9.81 -14.94
C GLY A 170 -2.32 -9.45 -13.95
N ARG A 171 -2.87 -8.22 -14.00
CA ARG A 171 -4.13 -7.86 -13.34
C ARG A 171 -5.00 -7.01 -14.25
#